data_AF-A0A0C2FVG7-F1
#
_entry.id   AF-A0A0C2FVG7-F1
#
_cell.length_a   1.000
_cell.length_b   1.000
_cell.length_c   1.000
_cell.angle_alpha   90.00
_cell.angle_beta   90.00
_cell.angle_gamma   90.00
#
_symmetry.space_group_name_H-M   'P 1'
#
loop_
_entity.id
_entity.type
_entity.pdbx_description
1 polymer ?
#
loop_
_entity_poly.entity_id
_entity_poly.type
_entity_poly.pdbx_seq_one_letter_code
_entity_poly.pdbx_strand_id
1 'polypeptide(L)'
;MKVDRTQSVGENFGVIPTKWEKFLLVITKLYQCQGDIPLYVSGGTMNRMHDRLRILSTFLAVCGFFSLFFYCHSLNVTKIMQDRESGVRV
;
A
#
# COMPACT_ATOMS: atom_id res chain seq x y z
N MET A 1 -4.25 23.63 19.39
CA MET A 1 -4.94 22.45 19.95
C MET A 1 -4.59 21.25 19.08
N LYS A 2 -3.63 20.40 19.49
CA LYS A 2 -3.37 19.13 18.79
C LYS A 2 -4.57 18.25 19.08
N VAL A 3 -5.44 18.04 18.09
CA VAL A 3 -6.55 17.09 18.18
C VAL A 3 -5.95 15.76 18.63
N ASP A 4 -6.38 15.29 19.79
CA ASP A 4 -6.05 13.97 20.29
C ASP A 4 -6.84 12.96 19.43
N ARG A 5 -6.20 12.54 18.33
CA ARG A 5 -6.84 11.85 17.18
C ARG A 5 -7.07 10.36 17.41
N THR A 6 -6.87 9.92 18.64
CA THR A 6 -6.90 8.54 19.14
C THR A 6 -8.05 8.31 20.12
N GLN A 7 -9.08 9.17 20.11
CA GLN A 7 -10.27 8.92 20.91
C GLN A 7 -11.07 7.75 20.30
N SER A 8 -11.10 6.64 21.02
CA SER A 8 -12.01 5.52 20.79
C SER A 8 -13.43 6.06 20.78
N VAL A 9 -14.14 5.88 19.67
CA VAL A 9 -15.57 6.21 19.67
C VAL A 9 -16.30 5.03 20.30
N GLY A 10 -17.17 5.30 21.27
CA GLY A 10 -17.93 4.27 21.97
C GLY A 10 -18.72 3.36 21.02
N GLU A 11 -19.11 2.20 21.52
CA GLU A 11 -19.77 1.09 20.80
C GLU A 11 -20.90 1.51 19.85
N ASN A 12 -21.60 2.60 20.16
CA ASN A 12 -22.72 3.12 19.37
C ASN A 12 -22.35 3.75 18.01
N PHE A 13 -21.10 4.19 17.82
CA PHE A 13 -20.66 4.90 16.60
C PHE A 13 -19.35 4.33 16.00
N GLY A 14 -18.88 3.20 16.54
CA GLY A 14 -17.62 2.59 16.20
C GLY A 14 -17.78 1.41 15.25
N VAL A 15 -16.90 1.31 14.25
CA VAL A 15 -16.75 0.12 13.41
C VAL A 15 -15.58 -0.70 13.94
N ILE A 16 -15.75 -2.02 14.06
CA ILE A 16 -14.67 -2.94 14.44
C ILE A 16 -13.83 -3.21 13.18
N PRO A 17 -12.58 -2.74 13.10
CA PRO A 17 -11.74 -2.98 11.94
C PRO A 17 -11.27 -4.44 11.91
N THR A 18 -11.35 -5.05 10.73
CA THR A 18 -10.81 -6.37 10.44
C THR A 18 -9.28 -6.39 10.58
N LYS A 19 -8.67 -7.57 10.69
CA LYS A 19 -7.20 -7.73 10.78
C LYS A 19 -6.47 -7.04 9.61
N TRP A 20 -7.06 -7.10 8.42
CA TRP A 20 -6.52 -6.47 7.22
C TRP A 20 -6.66 -4.94 7.26
N GLU A 21 -7.78 -4.41 7.73
CA GLU A 21 -7.95 -2.97 7.92
C GLU A 21 -7.02 -2.43 9.00
N LYS A 22 -6.77 -3.18 10.09
CA LYS A 22 -5.76 -2.81 11.09
C LYS A 22 -4.37 -2.68 10.48
N PHE A 23 -4.01 -3.57 9.56
CA PHE A 23 -2.75 -3.48 8.83
C PHE A 23 -2.70 -2.25 7.92
N LEU A 24 -3.80 -1.95 7.19
CA LEU A 24 -3.90 -0.75 6.37
C LEU A 24 -3.84 0.55 7.17
N LEU A 25 -4.40 0.57 8.39
CA LEU A 25 -4.33 1.70 9.31
C LEU A 25 -2.89 2.01 9.75
N VAL A 26 -2.06 0.97 9.92
CA VAL A 26 -0.63 1.13 10.21
C VAL A 26 0.14 1.59 8.97
N ILE A 27 -0.13 0.98 7.81
CA ILE A 27 0.54 1.33 6.54
C ILE A 27 0.28 2.79 6.16
N THR A 28 -0.96 3.27 6.31
CA THR A 28 -1.34 4.65 6.01
C THR A 28 -0.81 5.66 7.04
N LYS A 29 0.00 5.19 8.02
CA LYS A 29 0.55 5.96 9.16
C LYS A 29 -0.50 6.71 9.97
N LEU A 30 -1.72 6.18 10.01
CA LEU A 30 -2.77 6.72 10.86
C LEU A 30 -2.59 6.28 12.32
N TYR A 31 -1.99 5.10 12.52
CA TYR A 31 -1.54 4.57 13.80
C TYR A 31 -0.08 4.10 13.69
N GLN A 32 0.70 4.20 14.79
CA GLN A 32 2.11 3.77 14.82
C GLN A 32 2.24 2.25 14.97
N CYS A 33 1.42 1.66 15.84
CA CYS A 33 1.44 0.22 16.15
C CYS A 33 0.04 -0.38 16.09
N GLN A 34 -0.06 -1.69 15.80
CA GLN A 34 -1.34 -2.41 15.83
C GLN A 34 -1.97 -2.43 17.24
N GLY A 35 -1.14 -2.33 18.28
CA GLY A 35 -1.57 -2.28 19.69
C GLY A 35 -2.20 -0.96 20.10
N ASP A 36 -1.98 0.12 19.35
CA ASP A 36 -2.58 1.44 19.61
C ASP A 36 -3.98 1.59 18.99
N ILE A 37 -4.43 0.58 18.24
CA ILE A 37 -5.71 0.66 17.52
C ILE A 37 -6.84 0.34 18.50
N PRO A 38 -7.75 1.30 18.77
CA PRO A 38 -8.90 1.05 19.64
C PRO A 38 -9.80 -0.03 19.04
N LEU A 39 -10.54 -0.74 19.91
CA LEU A 39 -11.49 -1.80 19.49
C LEU A 39 -12.54 -1.26 18.50
N TYR A 40 -12.90 0.01 18.65
CA TYR A 40 -13.90 0.73 17.87
C TYR A 40 -13.28 1.97 17.22
N VAL A 41 -13.36 2.05 15.90
CA VAL A 41 -12.82 3.17 15.10
C VAL A 41 -13.99 3.97 14.51
N SER A 42 -13.89 5.30 14.55
CA SER A 42 -14.89 6.18 13.91
C SER A 42 -14.99 5.92 12.41
N GLY A 43 -16.22 5.93 11.86
CA GLY A 43 -16.43 5.87 10.40
C GLY A 43 -15.69 6.99 9.63
N GLY A 44 -15.54 8.18 10.23
CA GLY A 44 -14.76 9.27 9.64
C GLY A 44 -13.26 8.97 9.53
N THR A 45 -12.71 8.19 10.45
CA THR A 45 -11.32 7.70 10.41
C THR A 45 -11.14 6.69 9.29
N MET A 46 -12.13 5.81 9.08
CA MET A 46 -12.12 4.84 7.98
C MET A 46 -12.15 5.52 6.60
N ASN A 47 -12.97 6.57 6.44
CA ASN A 47 -13.02 7.32 5.18
C ASN A 47 -11.68 8.00 4.84
N ARG A 48 -10.97 8.52 5.85
CA ARG A 48 -9.63 9.10 5.69
C ARG A 48 -8.57 8.04 5.38
N MET A 49 -8.69 6.85 5.97
CA MET A 49 -7.83 5.72 5.64
C MET A 49 -7.99 5.37 4.15
N HIS A 50 -9.23 5.29 3.65
CA HIS A 50 -9.50 4.99 2.26
C HIS A 50 -8.90 6.04 1.30
N ASP A 51 -9.01 7.33 1.63
CA ASP A 51 -8.41 8.39 0.81
C ASP A 51 -6.88 8.28 0.72
N ARG A 52 -6.20 7.99 1.85
CA ARG A 52 -4.75 7.72 1.86
C ARG A 52 -4.38 6.44 1.14
N LEU A 53 -5.23 5.41 1.24
CA LEU A 53 -5.04 4.14 0.55
C LEU A 53 -5.08 4.31 -0.97
N ARG A 54 -5.93 5.21 -1.49
CA ARG A 54 -5.99 5.52 -2.93
C ARG A 54 -4.66 6.07 -3.43
N ILE A 55 -4.06 7.02 -2.71
CA ILE A 55 -2.77 7.60 -3.10
C ILE A 55 -1.68 6.53 -3.06
N LEU A 56 -1.65 5.73 -1.99
CA LEU A 56 -0.66 4.67 -1.83
C LEU A 56 -0.81 3.57 -2.90
N SER A 57 -2.04 3.16 -3.21
CA SER A 57 -2.31 2.11 -4.19
C SER A 57 -1.97 2.57 -5.60
N THR A 58 -2.29 3.82 -5.96
CA THR A 58 -1.84 4.40 -7.24
C THR A 58 -0.32 4.47 -7.32
N PHE A 59 0.35 4.92 -6.27
CA PHE A 59 1.81 4.99 -6.23
C PHE A 59 2.45 3.59 -6.40
N LEU A 60 1.98 2.60 -5.63
CA LEU A 60 2.45 1.22 -5.75
C LEU A 60 2.17 0.61 -7.13
N ALA A 61 1.01 0.90 -7.73
CA ALA A 61 0.69 0.44 -9.07
C ALA A 61 1.64 1.02 -10.12
N VAL A 62 1.93 2.33 -10.05
CA VAL A 62 2.88 2.99 -10.94
C VAL A 62 4.29 2.42 -10.73
N CYS A 63 4.77 2.36 -9.50
CA CYS A 63 6.08 1.76 -9.19
C CYS A 63 6.18 0.31 -9.67
N GLY A 64 5.16 -0.51 -9.40
CA GLY A 64 5.12 -1.91 -9.83
C GLY A 64 5.12 -2.05 -11.35
N PHE A 65 4.36 -1.22 -12.05
CA PHE A 65 4.33 -1.21 -13.51
C PHE A 65 5.71 -0.86 -14.09
N PHE A 66 6.36 0.18 -13.58
CA PHE A 66 7.71 0.55 -14.02
C PHE A 66 8.73 -0.53 -13.69
N SER A 67 8.73 -1.08 -12.48
CA SER A 67 9.64 -2.17 -12.10
C SER A 67 9.47 -3.40 -12.98
N LEU A 68 8.22 -3.80 -13.28
CA LEU A 68 7.93 -4.92 -14.18
C LEU A 68 8.40 -4.63 -15.60
N PHE A 69 8.14 -3.42 -16.11
CA PHE A 69 8.58 -3.00 -17.44
C PHE A 69 10.11 -3.07 -17.56
N PHE A 70 10.84 -2.51 -16.59
CA PHE A 70 12.31 -2.56 -16.56
C PHE A 70 12.84 -3.99 -16.45
N TYR A 71 12.20 -4.83 -15.63
CA TYR A 71 12.58 -6.23 -15.51
C TYR A 71 12.41 -6.98 -16.83
N CYS A 72 11.25 -6.87 -17.47
CA CYS A 72 11.00 -7.45 -18.79
C CYS A 72 11.98 -6.92 -19.85
N HIS A 73 12.26 -5.62 -19.83
CA HIS A 73 13.23 -5.01 -20.72
C HIS A 73 14.64 -5.57 -20.51
N SER A 74 15.10 -5.68 -19.26
CA SER A 74 16.42 -6.27 -18.95
C SER A 74 16.53 -7.71 -19.44
N LEU A 75 15.50 -8.54 -19.23
CA LEU A 75 15.50 -9.92 -19.70
C LEU A 75 15.55 -10.02 -21.22
N ASN A 76 14.80 -9.16 -21.92
CA ASN A 76 14.81 -9.14 -23.37
C ASN A 76 16.15 -8.66 -23.93
N VAL A 77 16.76 -7.62 -23.32
CA VAL A 77 18.09 -7.15 -23.70
C VAL A 77 19.13 -8.23 -23.47
N THR A 78 19.11 -8.91 -22.32
CA THR A 78 20.04 -10.01 -22.04
C THR A 78 19.90 -11.13 -23.08
N LYS A 79 18.67 -11.50 -23.47
CA LYS A 79 18.45 -12.49 -24.54
C LYS A 79 19.02 -12.03 -25.89
N ILE A 80 18.77 -10.79 -26.29
CA ILE A 80 19.29 -10.23 -27.55
C ILE A 80 20.83 -10.20 -27.54
N MET A 81 21.45 -9.86 -26.41
CA MET A 81 22.91 -9.89 -26.28
C MET A 81 23.45 -11.32 -26.39
N GLN A 82 22.79 -12.30 -25.78
CA GLN A 82 23.15 -13.72 -25.88
C GLN A 82 22.99 -14.27 -27.31
N ASP A 83 21.93 -13.91 -28.03
CA ASP A 83 21.72 -14.30 -29.43
C ASP A 83 22.79 -13.68 -30.35
N ARG A 84 23.25 -12.46 -30.03
CA ARG A 84 24.34 -11.78 -30.76
C ARG A 84 25.71 -12.41 -30.51
N GLU A 85 26.00 -12.82 -29.26
CA GLU A 85 27.25 -13.49 -28.90
C GLU A 85 27.32 -14.93 -29.39
N SER A 86 26.17 -15.63 -29.44
CA SER A 86 26.08 -16.99 -29.99
C SER A 86 26.15 -17.06 -31.51
N GLY A 87 26.26 -15.92 -32.20
CA GLY A 87 26.54 -15.86 -33.64
C GLY A 87 25.38 -16.32 -34.53
N VAL A 88 24.19 -16.54 -33.97
CA VAL A 88 22.99 -16.86 -34.76
C VAL A 88 22.50 -15.56 -35.40
N ARG A 89 22.96 -15.31 -36.63
CA ARG A 89 22.30 -14.36 -37.53
C ARG A 89 20.94 -14.95 -37.88
N VAL A 90 19.86 -14.30 -37.43
CA VAL A 90 18.56 -14.44 -38.09
C VAL A 90 18.60 -13.69 -39.41
#